data_AF-A0A524HTZ5-F1
#
_entry.id   AF-A0A524HTZ5-F1
#
_cell.length_a   1.000
_cell.length_b   1.000
_cell.length_c   1.000
_cell.angle_alpha   90.00
_cell.angle_beta   90.00
_cell.angle_gamma   90.00
#
_symmetry.space_group_name_H-M   'P 1'
#
loop_
_entity.id
_entity.type
_entity.pdbx_description
1 polymer ?
#
loop_
_entity_poly.entity_id
_entity_poly.type
_entity_poly.pdbx_seq_one_letter_code
_entity_poly.pdbx_strand_id
1 'polypeptide(L)'
;DQLIALTVLGRPILVGPSRKRFLGAATGRDVDQRDVATAAACALAYERGARLFRVHEPGTVRDALSLAHAMAAGSPGLSPAV
;
A
#
# COMPACT_ATOMS: atom_id res chain seq x y z
N ASP A 1 -12.56 -4.90 -1.62
CA ASP A 1 -13.68 -4.57 -2.53
C ASP A 1 -14.26 -3.18 -2.30
N GLN A 2 -14.47 -2.72 -1.05
CA GLN A 2 -15.01 -1.36 -0.82
C GLN A 2 -14.17 -0.21 -1.38
N LEU A 3 -12.83 -0.30 -1.35
CA LEU A 3 -11.97 0.73 -1.95
C LEU A 3 -12.11 0.80 -3.48
N ILE A 4 -12.32 -0.35 -4.14
CA ILE A 4 -12.57 -0.43 -5.58
C ILE A 4 -13.88 0.26 -5.92
N ALA A 5 -14.92 0.10 -5.10
CA ALA A 5 -16.22 0.74 -5.34
C ALA A 5 -16.13 2.28 -5.42
N LEU A 6 -15.17 2.90 -4.71
CA LEU A 6 -14.96 4.36 -4.76
C LEU A 6 -14.37 4.86 -6.09
N THR A 7 -13.86 3.97 -6.94
CA THR A 7 -13.30 4.36 -8.26
C THR A 7 -14.36 4.94 -9.19
N VAL A 8 -15.65 4.63 -8.95
CA VAL A 8 -16.79 5.20 -9.69
C VAL A 8 -16.85 6.72 -9.63
N LEU A 9 -16.21 7.34 -8.63
CA LEU A 9 -16.14 8.80 -8.49
C LEU A 9 -15.31 9.47 -9.59
N GLY A 10 -14.59 8.71 -10.42
CA GLY A 10 -13.80 9.24 -11.54
C GLY A 10 -12.65 10.15 -11.12
N ARG A 11 -12.23 10.07 -9.84
CA ARG A 11 -11.18 10.90 -9.25
C ARG A 11 -10.13 10.01 -8.55
N PRO A 12 -8.85 10.46 -8.48
CA PRO A 12 -7.83 9.74 -7.71
C PRO A 12 -8.25 9.59 -6.24
N ILE A 13 -8.12 8.38 -5.71
CA ILE A 13 -8.42 8.09 -4.31
C ILE A 13 -7.15 8.26 -3.47
N LEU A 14 -7.25 9.05 -2.40
CA LEU A 14 -6.21 9.21 -1.39
C LEU A 14 -6.47 8.32 -0.18
N VAL A 15 -5.44 7.59 0.26
CA VAL A 15 -5.46 6.80 1.49
C VAL A 15 -4.38 7.26 2.47
N GLY A 16 -4.69 7.19 3.76
CA GLY A 16 -3.75 7.54 4.83
C GLY A 16 -3.76 6.48 5.94
N PRO A 17 -3.20 5.28 5.70
CA PRO A 17 -3.10 4.23 6.71
C PRO A 17 -1.96 4.48 7.72
N SER A 18 -1.01 5.38 7.40
CA SER A 18 0.25 5.53 8.12
C SER A 18 0.13 5.63 9.64
N ARG A 19 0.80 4.71 10.33
CA ARG A 19 0.87 4.56 11.80
C ARG A 19 -0.48 4.47 12.53
N LYS A 20 -1.60 4.31 11.81
CA LYS A 20 -2.93 4.25 12.43
C LYS A 20 -3.08 3.01 13.31
N ARG A 21 -3.93 3.15 14.33
CA ARG A 21 -4.23 2.12 15.35
C ARG A 21 -4.59 0.74 14.79
N PHE A 22 -5.31 0.68 13.66
CA PHE A 22 -5.72 -0.59 13.06
C PHE A 22 -4.51 -1.44 12.59
N LEU A 23 -3.42 -0.80 12.17
CA LEU A 23 -2.19 -1.51 11.80
C LEU A 23 -1.57 -2.18 13.03
N GLY A 24 -1.56 -1.50 14.18
CA GLY A 24 -1.11 -2.08 15.44
C GLY A 24 -1.99 -3.25 15.87
N ALA A 25 -3.31 -3.09 15.80
CA ALA A 25 -4.25 -4.17 16.12
C ALA A 25 -4.07 -5.41 15.23
N ALA A 26 -3.77 -5.21 13.93
CA ALA A 26 -3.59 -6.31 12.98
C ALA A 26 -2.20 -6.98 13.06
N THR A 27 -1.16 -6.26 13.49
CA THR A 27 0.24 -6.74 13.41
C THR A 27 0.92 -6.91 14.76
N GLY A 28 0.29 -6.49 15.86
CA GLY A 28 0.90 -6.49 17.21
C GLY A 28 1.98 -5.42 17.41
N ARG A 29 2.15 -4.48 16.47
CA ARG A 29 3.24 -3.48 16.51
C ARG A 29 2.85 -2.17 17.18
N ASP A 30 3.78 -1.63 17.95
CA ASP A 30 3.71 -0.28 18.51
C ASP A 30 3.78 0.79 17.41
N VAL A 31 3.42 2.03 17.78
CA VAL A 31 3.19 3.12 16.81
C VAL A 31 4.41 3.46 15.97
N ASP A 32 5.58 3.41 16.56
CA ASP A 32 6.91 3.64 15.96
C ASP A 32 7.35 2.49 15.05
N GLN A 33 6.81 1.29 15.23
CA GLN A 33 7.16 0.10 14.44
C GLN A 33 6.20 -0.16 13.28
N ARG A 34 5.23 0.73 13.02
CA ARG A 34 4.17 0.55 12.01
C ARG A 34 4.55 0.95 10.59
N ASP A 35 5.77 1.38 10.33
CA ASP A 35 6.14 1.85 8.99
C ASP A 35 6.14 0.70 7.96
N VAL A 36 6.58 -0.49 8.34
CA VAL A 36 6.45 -1.70 7.51
C VAL A 36 4.99 -2.07 7.27
N ALA A 37 4.16 -2.05 8.32
CA ALA A 37 2.73 -2.32 8.19
C ALA A 37 2.02 -1.25 7.32
N THR A 38 2.48 0.00 7.38
CA THR A 38 2.00 1.10 6.55
C THR A 38 2.34 0.83 5.08
N ALA A 39 3.58 0.45 4.77
CA ALA A 39 4.00 0.14 3.41
C ALA A 39 3.17 -1.00 2.81
N ALA A 40 2.97 -2.09 3.56
CA ALA A 40 2.11 -3.21 3.14
C ALA A 40 0.66 -2.75 2.88
N ALA A 41 0.08 -1.95 3.77
CA ALA A 41 -1.27 -1.42 3.59
C ALA A 41 -1.38 -0.49 2.36
N CYS A 42 -0.35 0.31 2.07
CA CYS A 42 -0.30 1.15 0.88
C CYS A 42 -0.23 0.30 -0.41
N ALA A 43 0.58 -0.76 -0.44
CA ALA A 43 0.67 -1.69 -1.58
C ALA A 43 -0.69 -2.35 -1.84
N LEU A 44 -1.35 -2.87 -0.81
CA LEU A 44 -2.69 -3.46 -0.92
C LEU A 44 -3.76 -2.44 -1.37
N ALA A 45 -3.64 -1.18 -0.95
CA ALA A 45 -4.55 -0.13 -1.39
C ALA A 45 -4.29 0.28 -2.85
N TYR A 46 -3.03 0.25 -3.31
CA TYR A 46 -2.65 0.51 -4.69
C TYR A 46 -3.31 -0.48 -5.66
N GLU A 47 -3.23 -1.78 -5.35
CA GLU A 47 -3.89 -2.84 -6.12
C GLU A 47 -5.41 -2.66 -6.20
N ARG A 48 -6.00 -2.04 -5.17
CA ARG A 48 -7.44 -1.76 -5.08
C ARG A 48 -7.85 -0.39 -5.64
N GLY A 49 -6.95 0.29 -6.35
CA GLY A 49 -7.26 1.53 -7.08
C GLY A 49 -6.85 2.83 -6.39
N ALA A 50 -6.23 2.80 -5.21
CA ALA A 50 -5.66 4.01 -4.61
C ALA A 50 -4.52 4.57 -5.48
N ARG A 51 -4.42 5.90 -5.55
CA ARG A 51 -3.39 6.59 -6.34
C ARG A 51 -2.63 7.66 -5.56
N LEU A 52 -3.12 8.07 -4.39
CA LEU A 52 -2.46 9.03 -3.52
C LEU A 52 -2.30 8.46 -2.12
N PHE A 53 -1.14 8.66 -1.50
CA PHE A 53 -0.79 8.06 -0.21
C PHE A 53 -0.24 9.13 0.73
N ARG A 54 -0.91 9.34 1.87
CA ARG A 54 -0.43 10.23 2.94
C ARG A 54 0.31 9.40 3.99
N VAL A 55 1.61 9.62 4.11
CA VAL A 55 2.50 8.85 4.99
C VAL A 55 3.48 9.75 5.73
N HIS A 56 3.96 9.29 6.89
CA HIS A 56 5.00 9.98 7.68
C HIS A 56 6.40 9.62 7.17
N GLU A 57 6.64 8.33 6.88
CA GLU A 57 7.91 7.84 6.31
C GLU A 57 7.71 7.43 4.84
N PRO A 58 8.16 8.23 3.87
CA PRO A 58 7.92 7.95 2.45
C PRO A 58 8.84 6.88 1.85
N GLY A 59 10.03 6.64 2.43
CA GLY A 59 11.04 5.72 1.88
C GLY A 59 10.50 4.29 1.69
N THR A 60 10.14 3.63 2.80
CA THR A 60 9.62 2.25 2.79
C THR A 60 8.34 2.10 1.95
N VAL A 61 7.50 3.14 1.91
CA VAL A 61 6.26 3.13 1.15
C VAL A 61 6.54 3.24 -0.34
N ARG A 62 7.52 4.05 -0.76
CA ARG A 62 7.94 4.15 -2.15
C ARG A 62 8.41 2.80 -2.68
N ASP A 63 9.23 2.09 -1.93
CA ASP A 63 9.74 0.77 -2.34
C ASP A 63 8.59 -0.24 -2.53
N ALA A 64 7.66 -0.29 -1.57
CA ALA A 64 6.49 -1.16 -1.66
C ALA A 64 5.58 -0.82 -2.86
N LEU A 65 5.38 0.47 -3.15
CA LEU A 65 4.56 0.89 -4.29
C LEU A 65 5.26 0.62 -5.64
N SER A 66 6.58 0.78 -5.73
CA SER A 66 7.36 0.42 -6.91
C SER A 66 7.23 -1.08 -7.22
N LEU A 67 7.31 -1.93 -6.19
CA LEU A 67 7.11 -3.37 -6.33
C LEU A 67 5.68 -3.70 -6.75
N ALA A 68 4.67 -3.13 -6.08
CA ALA A 68 3.26 -3.34 -6.42
C ALA A 68 2.95 -2.91 -7.87
N HIS A 69 3.56 -1.83 -8.34
CA HIS A 69 3.44 -1.38 -9.72
C HIS A 69 4.03 -2.40 -10.71
N ALA A 70 5.26 -2.88 -10.47
CA ALA A 70 5.91 -3.86 -11.33
C ALA A 70 5.11 -5.18 -11.42
N MET A 71 4.57 -5.64 -10.29
CA MET A 71 3.72 -6.83 -10.24
C MET A 71 2.39 -6.64 -10.98
N ALA A 72 1.74 -5.47 -10.82
CA ALA A 72 0.47 -5.16 -11.48
C ALA A 72 0.61 -4.95 -13.00
N ALA A 73 1.76 -4.44 -13.46
CA ALA A 73 2.06 -4.26 -14.87
C ALA A 73 2.41 -5.57 -15.61
N GLY A 74 2.47 -6.71 -14.90
CA GLY A 74 2.77 -8.01 -15.48
C GLY A 74 4.17 -8.05 -16.11
N SER A 75 5.21 -7.63 -15.39
CA SER A 75 6.57 -7.65 -15.94
C SER A 75 6.99 -9.05 -16.41
N PRO A 76 7.33 -9.24 -17.69
CA PRO A 76 7.95 -10.47 -18.19
C PRO A 76 9.39 -10.54 -17.67
N GLY A 77 9.61 -11.22 -16.55
CA GLY A 77 10.98 -11.31 -16.02
C GLY A 77 11.17 -11.88 -14.61
N LEU A 78 10.11 -12.16 -13.86
CA LEU A 78 10.23 -12.94 -12.63
C LEU A 78 10.16 -14.44 -12.99
N SER A 79 11.26 -14.97 -13.51
CA SER A 79 11.52 -16.41 -13.39
C SER A 79 11.64 -16.72 -11.89
N PRO A 80 11.00 -17.78 -11.38
CA PRO A 80 11.21 -18.20 -10.01
C PRO A 80 12.66 -18.67 -9.89
N ALA A 81 13.52 -17.82 -9.36
CA ALA A 81 14.80 -18.25 -8.82
C ALA A 81 14.55 -18.68 -7.38
N VAL A 82 14.00 -19.89 -7.22
CA VAL A 82 14.11 -20.81 -6.07
C VAL A 82 13.66 -22.19 -6.54
#